data_AF-A0A645HW43-F1
#
_entry.id   AF-A0A645HW43-F1
#
_cell.length_a   1.000
_cell.length_b   1.000
_cell.length_c   1.000
_cell.angle_alpha   90.00
_cell.angle_beta   90.00
_cell.angle_gamma   90.00
#
_symmetry.space_group_name_H-M   'P 1'
#
loop_
_entity.id
_entity.type
_entity.pdbx_description
1 polymer ?
#
loop_
_entity_poly.entity_id
_entity_poly.type
_entity_poly.pdbx_seq_one_letter_code
_entity_poly.pdbx_strand_id
1 'polypeptide(L)' 'MLGYEVWTPIQAVGHVEDISEFMSIKLEALQNHRTQTKYIKYDDAIQGLNRYRGIMSGKGDFCEYFQMIQTQYRG' A
#
# COMPACT_ATOMS: atom_id res chain seq x y z
N MET A 1 -11.29 -0.81 -12.20
CA MET A 1 -11.00 -0.14 -10.91
C MET A 1 -9.76 -0.78 -10.30
N LEU A 2 -8.99 -0.05 -9.48
CA LEU A 2 -7.87 -0.63 -8.72
C LEU A 2 -8.28 -0.86 -7.27
N GLY A 3 -7.99 -2.05 -6.73
CA GLY A 3 -8.02 -2.33 -5.30
C GLY A 3 -6.61 -2.20 -4.71
N TYR A 4 -6.49 -1.70 -3.49
CA TYR A 4 -5.22 -1.48 -2.80
C TYR A 4 -5.13 -2.25 -1.48
N GLU A 5 -3.91 -2.49 -1.01
CA GLU A 5 -3.64 -3.18 0.26
C GLU A 5 -3.87 -2.26 1.46
N VAL A 6 -4.76 -2.64 2.37
CA VAL A 6 -4.91 -1.98 3.69
C VAL A 6 -4.24 -2.80 4.80
N TRP A 7 -4.38 -4.14 4.75
CA TRP A 7 -3.81 -5.04 5.75
C TRP A 7 -3.41 -6.39 5.14
N THR A 8 -4.36 -7.06 4.49
CA THR A 8 -4.10 -8.38 3.88
C THR A 8 -3.35 -8.21 2.55
N PRO A 9 -2.18 -8.87 2.39
CA PRO A 9 -1.43 -8.77 1.14
C PRO A 9 -2.22 -9.33 -0.06
N ILE A 10 -2.34 -8.53 -1.12
CA ILE A 10 -2.91 -8.91 -2.41
C ILE A 10 -2.03 -10.01 -3.02
N GLN A 11 -2.66 -11.12 -3.38
CA GLN A 11 -1.99 -12.25 -4.05
C GLN A 11 -2.04 -12.10 -5.57
N ALA A 12 -3.20 -11.68 -6.11
CA ALA A 12 -3.39 -11.44 -7.53
C ALA A 12 -3.00 -10.00 -7.89
N VAL A 13 -1.72 -9.79 -8.12
CA VAL A 13 -1.13 -8.48 -8.42
C VAL A 13 -1.40 -8.12 -9.87
N GLY A 14 -2.07 -6.99 -10.10
CA GLY A 14 -2.33 -6.46 -11.44
C GLY A 14 -1.45 -5.26 -11.80
N HIS A 15 -1.05 -4.46 -10.79
CA HIS A 15 -0.16 -3.32 -10.97
C HIS A 15 0.75 -3.15 -9.76
N VAL A 16 1.96 -2.62 -10.00
CA VAL A 16 2.94 -2.31 -8.95
C VAL A 16 3.47 -0.91 -9.20
N GLU A 17 3.35 -0.05 -8.18
CA GLU A 17 3.83 1.33 -8.20
C GLU A 17 5.04 1.47 -7.29
N ASP A 18 6.13 2.06 -7.78
CA ASP A 18 7.24 2.50 -6.93
C ASP A 18 6.84 3.81 -6.24
N ILE A 19 6.82 3.78 -4.92
CA ILE A 19 6.45 4.93 -4.08
C ILE A 19 7.62 5.39 -3.21
N SER A 20 8.86 5.01 -3.56
CA SER A 20 10.06 5.30 -2.76
C SER A 20 10.23 6.80 -2.49
N GLU A 21 10.02 7.63 -3.52
CA GLU A 21 10.08 9.10 -3.39
C GLU A 21 8.95 9.70 -2.54
N PHE A 22 7.84 8.97 -2.37
CA PHE A 22 6.63 9.43 -1.69
C PHE A 22 6.42 8.81 -0.30
N MET A 23 7.33 7.94 0.15
CA MET A 23 7.17 7.22 1.41
C MET A 23 7.09 8.17 2.62
N SER A 24 7.88 9.24 2.63
CA SER A 24 7.83 10.26 3.71
C SER A 24 6.45 10.91 3.79
N ILE A 25 5.92 11.37 2.66
CA ILE A 25 4.60 11.99 2.56
C ILE A 25 3.50 11.04 3.03
N LYS A 26 3.60 9.75 2.65
CA LYS A 26 2.66 8.72 3.11
C LYS A 26 2.67 8.55 4.63
N LEU A 27 3.85 8.50 5.25
CA LEU A 27 3.98 8.37 6.70
C LEU A 27 3.44 9.60 7.44
N GLU A 28 3.72 10.80 6.93
CA GLU A 28 3.16 12.05 7.47
C GLU A 28 1.64 12.07 7.38
N ALA A 29 1.07 11.61 6.25
CA ALA A 29 -0.37 11.49 6.09
C ALA A 29 -0.99 10.55 7.15
N LEU A 30 -0.37 9.40 7.40
CA LEU A 30 -0.83 8.43 8.40
C LEU A 30 -0.81 9.00 9.82
N GLN A 31 0.19 9.83 10.15
CA GLN A 31 0.28 10.48 11.47
C GLN A 31 -0.89 11.42 11.77
N ASN A 32 -1.63 11.89 10.76
CA ASN A 32 -2.83 12.70 10.97
C ASN A 32 -4.03 11.87 11.51
N HIS A 33 -4.01 10.55 11.38
CA HIS A 33 -5.03 9.65 11.92
C HIS A 33 -4.76 9.27 13.38
N ARG A 34 -4.58 10.29 14.22
CA ARG A 34 -4.06 10.17 15.60
C ARG A 34 -4.84 9.21 16.49
N THR A 35 -6.17 9.14 16.34
CA THR A 35 -7.00 8.24 17.16
C THR A 35 -6.81 6.78 16.77
N GLN A 36 -6.55 6.50 15.50
CA GLN A 36 -6.30 5.15 14.99
C GLN A 36 -4.85 4.72 15.26
N THR A 37 -3.88 5.60 15.00
CA THR A 37 -2.44 5.31 15.19
C THR A 37 -2.03 5.22 16.66
N LYS A 38 -2.85 5.73 17.58
CA LYS A 38 -2.63 5.57 19.03
C LYS A 38 -2.65 4.11 19.49
N TYR A 39 -3.51 3.28 18.89
CA TYR A 39 -3.73 1.91 19.35
C TYR A 39 -2.99 0.87 18.48
N ILE A 40 -2.74 1.20 17.22
CA ILE A 40 -2.07 0.32 16.27
C ILE A 40 -1.04 1.14 15.51
N LYS A 41 0.20 0.64 15.46
CA LYS A 41 1.31 1.20 14.68
C LYS A 41 1.12 0.96 13.18
N TYR A 42 0.08 1.57 12.61
CA TYR A 42 -0.27 1.44 11.19
C TYR A 42 0.83 1.98 10.28
N ASP A 43 1.51 3.03 10.71
CA ASP A 43 2.71 3.60 10.10
C ASP A 43 3.83 2.55 9.95
N ASP A 44 4.20 1.89 11.04
CA ASP A 44 5.25 0.88 11.00
C ASP A 44 4.83 -0.34 10.17
N ALA A 45 3.57 -0.79 10.33
CA ALA A 45 3.05 -1.94 9.61
C ALA A 45 3.02 -1.72 8.08
N ILE A 46 2.51 -0.58 7.62
CA ILE A 46 2.41 -0.29 6.20
C ILE A 46 3.79 0.00 5.59
N GLN A 47 4.69 0.65 6.34
CA GLN A 47 6.07 0.84 5.89
C GLN A 47 6.76 -0.50 5.67
N GLY A 48 6.61 -1.45 6.60
CA GLY A 48 7.13 -2.80 6.47
C GLY A 48 6.56 -3.54 5.26
N LEU A 49 5.25 -3.45 5.04
CA LEU A 49 4.60 -4.05 3.87
C LEU A 49 5.13 -3.45 2.56
N ASN A 50 5.20 -2.12 2.45
CA ASN A 50 5.71 -1.47 1.25
C ASN A 50 7.19 -1.76 1.01
N ARG A 51 8.00 -1.88 2.08
CA ARG A 51 9.41 -2.29 1.98
C ARG A 51 9.54 -3.70 1.46
N TYR A 52 8.75 -4.62 2.00
CA TYR A 52 8.69 -6.01 1.51
C TYR A 52 8.31 -6.04 0.02
N ARG A 53 7.28 -5.30 -0.40
CA ARG A 53 6.89 -5.21 -1.82
C ARG A 53 7.99 -4.60 -2.69
N GLY A 54 8.69 -3.57 -2.21
CA GLY A 54 9.82 -2.95 -2.91
C GLY A 54 10.91 -3.98 -3.20
N ILE A 55 11.42 -4.62 -2.14
CA ILE A 55 12.48 -5.63 -2.22
C ILE A 55 12.05 -6.80 -3.12
N MET A 56 10.84 -7.35 -2.93
CA MET A 56 10.39 -8.53 -3.68
C MET A 56 10.06 -8.24 -5.14
N SER A 57 9.69 -7.00 -5.47
CA SER A 57 9.41 -6.59 -6.85
C SER A 57 10.67 -6.22 -7.64
N GLY A 58 11.73 -5.79 -6.94
CA GLY A 58 12.94 -5.23 -7.55
C GLY A 58 12.73 -3.90 -8.26
N LYS A 59 11.57 -3.24 -8.05
CA LYS A 59 11.21 -1.98 -8.74
C LYS A 59 11.57 -0.72 -7.98
N GLY A 60 11.86 -0.83 -6.68
CA GLY A 60 12.15 0.30 -5.82
C GLY A 60 12.35 -0.13 -4.37
N ASP A 61 12.65 0.84 -3.52
CA ASP A 61 12.83 0.63 -2.09
C ASP A 61 11.50 0.40 -1.36
N PHE A 62 10.42 1.00 -1.87
CA PHE A 62 9.07 0.83 -1.36
C PHE A 62 8.07 0.78 -2.52
N CYS A 63 7.21 -0.24 -2.53
CA CYS A 63 6.18 -0.35 -3.57
C CYS A 63 4.78 -0.58 -2.99
N GLU A 64 3.78 -0.12 -3.73
CA GLU A 64 2.37 -0.47 -3.53
C GLU A 64 1.90 -1.43 -4.62
N TYR A 65 1.17 -2.45 -4.20
CA TYR A 65 0.59 -3.44 -5.09
C TYR A 65 -0.90 -3.18 -5.22
N PHE A 66 -1.41 -3.28 -6.45
CA PHE A 66 -2.82 -3.07 -6.75
C PHE A 66 -3.39 -4.26 -7.50
N GLN A 67 -4.65 -4.58 -7.19
CA GLN A 67 -5.43 -5.59 -7.90
C GLN A 67 -6.30 -4.90 -8.98
N MET A 68 -6.36 -5.51 -10.16
CA MET A 68 -7.32 -5.11 -11.19
C MET A 68 -8.70 -5.66 -10.85
N ILE A 69 -9.64 -4.77 -10.54
CA ILE A 69 -11.04 -5.12 -10.26
C ILE A 69 -11.86 -4.79 -11.51
N GLN A 70 -12.41 -5.83 -12.14
CA GLN A 70 -13.39 -5.68 -13.22
C GLN A 70 -14.74 -5.30 -12.64
N THR A 71 -15.29 -4.18 -13.10
CA THR A 71 -16.67 -3.81 -12.82
C THR A 71 -17.57 -4.53 -13.82
N GLN A 72 -18.42 -5.45 -13.37
CA GLN A 72 -19.50 -5.94 -14.20
C GLN A 72 -20.55 -4.83 -14.33
N TYR A 73 -20.61 -4.18 -15.49
CA TYR A 73 -21.80 -3.41 -15.86
C TYR A 73 -22.91 -4.42 -16.17
N ARG A 74 -23.87 -4.53 -15.24
CA ARG A 74 -25.18 -5.12 -15.57
C ARG A 74 -26.00 -3.99 -16.18
N GLY A 75 -26.03 -3.97 -17.51
CA GLY A 75 -26.96 -3.14 -18.28
C GLY A 75 -28.40 -3.58 -18.10
#